data_AF-A0AAJ1TS22-F1
#
_entry.id   AF-A0AAJ1TS22-F1
#
_cell.length_a   1.000
_cell.length_b   1.000
_cell.length_c   1.000
_cell.angle_alpha   90.00
_cell.angle_beta   90.00
_cell.angle_gamma   90.00
#
_symmetry.space_group_name_H-M   'P 1'
#
loop_
_entity.id
_entity.type
_entity.pdbx_description
1 polymer ?
#
loop_
_entity_poly.entity_id
_entity_poly.type
_entity_poly.pdbx_seq_one_letter_code
_entity_poly.pdbx_strand_id
1 'polypeptide(L)'
;MTVDEFLVWAEGQPGRYELVDGEVFAMSPERVRHAEVKASAYLALRSALNRTQFPCRALPDGMSVRIDDTTVHEPDALVYCGARADPDATEIPNPVIVVEVLSPSTVAVDSGRKLSGYFSVASVAHYLMIDPVKRLVIHHARGTEGLIETRIASEGTLDLTPPGMSLSVAELFADLPPPADPAA
;
A
#
# COMPACT_ATOMS: atom_id res chain seq x y z
N MET A 1 19.24 3.66 14.39
CA MET A 1 19.40 2.36 13.69
C MET A 1 19.28 2.64 12.21
N THR A 2 20.13 2.07 11.37
CA THR A 2 19.98 2.13 9.90
C THR A 2 18.96 1.08 9.44
N VAL A 3 18.43 1.22 8.23
CA VAL A 3 17.50 0.22 7.67
C VAL A 3 18.19 -1.15 7.52
N ASP A 4 19.46 -1.21 7.12
CA ASP A 4 20.17 -2.49 6.99
C ASP A 4 20.33 -3.21 8.34
N GLU A 5 20.65 -2.45 9.41
CA GLU A 5 20.67 -2.98 10.78
C GLU A 5 19.28 -3.45 11.22
N PHE A 6 18.23 -2.69 10.86
CA PHE A 6 16.86 -3.00 11.22
C PHE A 6 16.36 -4.28 10.54
N LEU A 7 16.61 -4.47 9.24
CA LEU A 7 16.14 -5.65 8.51
C LEU A 7 16.73 -6.94 9.11
N VAL A 8 18.03 -6.93 9.42
CA VAL A 8 18.69 -8.06 10.11
C VAL A 8 18.11 -8.27 11.51
N TRP A 9 17.85 -7.20 12.25
CA TRP A 9 17.26 -7.28 13.58
C TRP A 9 15.83 -7.86 13.54
N ALA A 10 15.02 -7.43 12.57
CA ALA A 10 13.61 -7.78 12.41
C ALA A 10 13.39 -9.26 12.12
N GLU A 11 14.29 -9.91 11.35
CA GLU A 11 14.25 -11.36 11.09
C GLU A 11 14.22 -12.21 12.37
N GLY A 12 14.81 -11.70 13.46
CA GLY A 12 14.86 -12.39 14.74
C GLY A 12 13.72 -12.05 15.71
N GLN A 13 12.80 -11.15 15.36
CA GLN A 13 11.77 -10.67 16.29
C GLN A 13 10.42 -11.35 16.11
N PRO A 14 9.67 -11.56 17.21
CA PRO A 14 8.27 -11.94 17.12
C PRO A 14 7.41 -10.74 16.71
N GLY A 15 6.72 -10.84 15.58
CA GLY A 15 5.78 -9.81 15.11
C GLY A 15 6.30 -9.01 13.93
N ARG A 16 5.64 -7.88 13.64
CA ARG A 16 5.93 -6.99 12.50
C ARG A 16 6.27 -5.59 13.01
N TYR A 17 7.24 -4.95 12.37
CA TYR A 17 7.82 -3.69 12.80
C TYR A 17 8.08 -2.79 11.60
N GLU A 18 8.04 -1.48 11.82
CA GLU A 18 8.54 -0.46 10.90
C GLU A 18 9.72 0.27 11.53
N LEU A 19 10.59 0.85 10.71
CA LEU A 19 11.63 1.79 11.16
C LEU A 19 11.26 3.18 10.68
N VAL A 20 11.26 4.16 11.58
CA VAL A 20 10.96 5.55 11.23
C VAL A 20 11.98 6.45 11.90
N ASP A 21 12.73 7.22 11.10
CA ASP A 21 13.77 8.13 11.60
C ASP A 21 14.80 7.42 12.50
N GLY A 22 15.07 6.14 12.23
CA GLY A 22 16.02 5.30 12.96
C GLY A 22 15.49 4.71 14.28
N GLU A 23 14.19 4.88 14.56
CA GLU A 23 13.47 4.32 15.70
C GLU A 23 12.52 3.19 15.27
N VAL A 24 12.45 2.13 16.07
CA VAL A 24 11.64 0.94 15.77
C VAL A 24 10.23 1.08 16.34
N PHE A 25 9.22 0.82 15.51
CA PHE A 25 7.80 0.84 15.88
C PHE A 25 7.17 -0.52 15.65
N ALA A 26 6.55 -1.08 16.69
CA ALA A 26 5.74 -2.29 16.55
C ALA A 26 4.43 -1.99 15.84
N MET A 27 4.06 -2.80 14.85
CA MET A 27 2.77 -2.69 14.20
C MET A 27 1.66 -3.17 15.13
N SER A 28 0.54 -2.45 15.15
CA SER A 28 -0.63 -2.83 15.94
C SER A 28 -1.32 -4.06 15.33
N PRO A 29 -1.91 -4.96 16.13
CA PRO A 29 -2.74 -6.03 15.62
C PRO A 29 -3.90 -5.50 14.78
N GLU A 30 -4.17 -6.18 13.66
CA GLU A 30 -5.22 -5.78 12.73
C GLU A 30 -6.60 -6.23 13.20
N ARG A 31 -7.63 -5.41 12.91
CA ARG A 31 -9.04 -5.80 13.09
C ARG A 31 -9.54 -6.52 11.83
N VAL A 32 -10.56 -7.37 11.98
CA VAL A 32 -11.16 -8.15 10.86
C VAL A 32 -11.46 -7.28 9.64
N ARG A 33 -12.10 -6.12 9.83
CA ARG A 33 -12.41 -5.19 8.73
C ARG A 33 -11.17 -4.73 7.95
N HIS A 34 -10.06 -4.48 8.65
CA HIS A 34 -8.79 -4.09 8.01
C HIS A 34 -8.23 -5.25 7.20
N ALA A 35 -8.19 -6.45 7.79
CA ALA A 35 -7.72 -7.65 7.14
C ALA A 35 -8.54 -8.01 5.88
N GLU A 36 -9.87 -7.89 5.93
CA GLU A 36 -10.77 -8.13 4.79
C GLU A 36 -10.52 -7.13 3.65
N VAL A 37 -10.43 -5.84 3.95
CA VAL A 37 -10.19 -4.81 2.92
C VAL A 37 -8.78 -4.92 2.33
N LYS A 38 -7.78 -5.23 3.15
CA LYS A 38 -6.43 -5.53 2.68
C LYS A 38 -6.42 -6.73 1.72
N ALA A 39 -7.10 -7.82 2.08
CA ALA A 39 -7.22 -9.00 1.23
C ALA A 39 -7.94 -8.68 -0.09
N SER A 40 -9.07 -7.97 -0.04
CA SER A 40 -9.78 -7.47 -1.21
C SER A 40 -8.87 -6.61 -2.11
N ALA A 41 -8.09 -5.69 -1.52
CA ALA A 41 -7.17 -4.84 -2.27
C ALA A 41 -6.08 -5.63 -3.01
N TYR A 42 -5.42 -6.57 -2.31
CA TYR A 42 -4.44 -7.45 -2.94
C TYR A 42 -5.05 -8.29 -4.07
N LEU A 43 -6.23 -8.88 -3.85
CA LEU A 43 -6.92 -9.68 -4.87
C LEU A 43 -7.34 -8.85 -6.08
N ALA A 44 -7.84 -7.64 -5.85
CA ALA A 44 -8.23 -6.71 -6.91
C ALA A 44 -7.03 -6.28 -7.76
N LEU A 45 -5.90 -5.94 -7.12
CA LEU A 45 -4.63 -5.64 -7.81
C LEU A 45 -4.15 -6.84 -8.64
N ARG A 46 -4.11 -8.03 -8.04
CA ARG A 46 -3.67 -9.25 -8.73
C ARG A 46 -4.60 -9.61 -9.91
N SER A 47 -5.90 -9.50 -9.72
CA SER A 47 -6.91 -9.71 -10.77
C SER A 47 -6.72 -8.71 -11.92
N ALA A 48 -6.56 -7.43 -11.59
CA ALA A 48 -6.31 -6.39 -12.57
C ALA A 48 -5.01 -6.61 -13.35
N LEU A 49 -3.93 -7.03 -12.69
CA LEU A 49 -2.67 -7.38 -13.37
C LEU A 49 -2.82 -8.58 -14.31
N ASN A 50 -3.57 -9.62 -13.92
CA ASN A 50 -3.83 -10.79 -14.77
C ASN A 50 -4.60 -10.44 -16.06
N ARG A 51 -5.34 -9.31 -16.07
CA ARG A 51 -6.01 -8.80 -17.28
C ARG A 51 -5.06 -8.05 -18.21
N THR A 52 -3.81 -7.81 -17.79
CA THR A 52 -2.79 -7.11 -18.56
C THR A 52 -1.66 -8.07 -18.99
N GLN A 53 -0.77 -7.60 -19.86
CA GLN A 53 0.45 -8.32 -20.26
C GLN A 53 1.71 -7.74 -19.60
N PHE A 54 1.57 -6.82 -18.65
CA PHE A 54 2.73 -6.17 -18.03
C PHE A 54 3.45 -7.14 -17.09
N PRO A 55 4.79 -7.13 -17.07
CA PRO A 55 5.59 -8.00 -16.20
C PRO A 55 5.59 -7.48 -14.74
N CYS A 56 4.42 -7.31 -14.15
CA CYS A 56 4.22 -6.79 -12.82
C CYS A 56 3.66 -7.86 -11.88
N ARG A 57 3.90 -7.69 -10.58
CA ARG A 57 3.47 -8.61 -9.53
C ARG A 57 2.92 -7.82 -8.36
N ALA A 58 1.75 -8.21 -7.89
CA ALA A 58 1.21 -7.76 -6.62
C ALA A 58 1.76 -8.64 -5.50
N LEU A 59 2.13 -8.04 -4.38
CA LEU A 59 2.44 -8.72 -3.14
C LEU A 59 1.49 -8.22 -2.03
N PRO A 60 1.05 -9.10 -1.12
CA PRO A 60 0.34 -8.68 0.08
C PRO A 60 1.31 -7.97 1.04
N ASP A 61 0.82 -7.65 2.24
CA ASP A 61 1.63 -7.16 3.34
C ASP A 61 2.76 -8.12 3.75
N GLY A 62 3.73 -7.59 4.49
CA GLY A 62 4.93 -8.33 4.93
C GLY A 62 6.20 -8.05 4.12
N MET A 63 6.12 -7.16 3.11
CA MET A 63 7.26 -6.71 2.32
C MET A 63 7.65 -5.30 2.70
N SER A 64 8.93 -5.08 2.99
CA SER A 64 9.49 -3.78 3.34
C SER A 64 9.70 -2.89 2.11
N VAL A 65 9.39 -1.61 2.25
CA VAL A 65 9.68 -0.55 1.28
C VAL A 65 10.55 0.51 1.96
N ARG A 66 11.82 0.57 1.56
CA ARG A 66 12.77 1.54 2.08
C ARG A 66 12.49 2.92 1.51
N ILE A 67 12.44 3.90 2.41
CA ILE A 67 12.25 5.31 2.06
C ILE A 67 13.60 6.03 2.02
N ASP A 68 14.45 5.78 3.01
CA ASP A 68 15.81 6.31 3.14
C ASP A 68 16.67 5.39 4.03
N ASP A 69 17.87 5.83 4.42
CA ASP A 69 18.83 5.06 5.23
C ASP A 69 18.31 4.73 6.65
N THR A 70 17.26 5.40 7.11
CA THR A 70 16.74 5.31 8.48
C THR A 70 15.23 5.07 8.56
N THR A 71 14.55 4.94 7.42
CA THR A 71 13.09 4.74 7.36
C THR A 71 12.72 3.61 6.40
N VAL A 72 11.94 2.66 6.89
CA VAL A 72 11.32 1.58 6.11
C VAL A 72 9.88 1.37 6.57
N HIS A 73 8.97 1.28 5.62
CA HIS A 73 7.55 1.02 5.86
C HIS A 73 7.15 -0.35 5.32
N GLU A 74 6.07 -0.89 5.88
CA GLU A 74 5.50 -2.16 5.42
C GLU A 74 4.04 -1.94 5.00
N PRO A 75 3.78 -1.67 3.71
CA PRO A 75 2.43 -1.38 3.24
C PRO A 75 1.51 -2.61 3.32
N ASP A 76 0.20 -2.36 3.31
CA ASP A 76 -0.82 -3.41 3.32
C ASP A 76 -0.87 -4.22 2.00
N ALA A 77 -0.46 -3.60 0.90
CA ALA A 77 -0.16 -4.29 -0.37
C ALA A 77 0.73 -3.41 -1.24
N LEU A 78 1.44 -4.03 -2.18
CA LEU A 78 2.19 -3.30 -3.20
C LEU A 78 2.18 -3.99 -4.56
N VAL A 79 2.51 -3.25 -5.61
CA VAL A 79 2.83 -3.78 -6.94
C VAL A 79 4.21 -3.32 -7.35
N TYR A 80 5.04 -4.24 -7.83
CA TYR A 80 6.31 -3.92 -8.50
C TYR A 80 6.33 -4.51 -9.91
N CYS A 81 7.18 -3.93 -10.77
CA CYS A 81 7.27 -4.30 -12.18
C CYS A 81 8.70 -4.61 -12.61
N GLY A 82 8.83 -5.48 -13.61
CA GLY A 82 10.11 -5.87 -14.20
C GLY A 82 10.61 -7.23 -13.72
N ALA A 83 11.92 -7.31 -13.46
CA ALA A 83 12.58 -8.51 -12.98
C ALA A 83 11.93 -8.99 -11.68
N ARG A 84 11.81 -10.30 -11.52
CA ARG A 84 11.27 -10.87 -10.28
C ARG A 84 12.24 -10.57 -9.15
N ALA A 85 11.71 -10.14 -8.00
CA ALA A 85 12.50 -10.05 -6.78
C ALA A 85 13.10 -11.42 -6.43
N ASP A 86 14.22 -11.40 -5.71
CA ASP A 86 14.79 -12.62 -5.14
C ASP A 86 13.72 -13.31 -4.26
N PRO A 87 13.51 -14.64 -4.38
CA PRO A 87 12.55 -15.36 -3.56
C PRO A 87 12.74 -15.20 -2.05
N ASP A 88 13.97 -14.93 -1.60
CA ASP A 88 14.33 -14.78 -0.20
C ASP A 88 14.43 -13.30 0.23
N ALA A 89 14.08 -12.35 -0.66
CA ALA A 89 14.07 -10.92 -0.32
C ALA A 89 12.90 -10.55 0.61
N THR A 90 13.19 -9.70 1.59
CA THR A 90 12.20 -9.06 2.48
C THR A 90 11.88 -7.64 2.05
N GLU A 91 12.66 -7.07 1.12
CA GLU A 91 12.54 -5.70 0.61
C GLU A 91 12.12 -5.69 -0.87
N ILE A 92 11.24 -4.75 -1.21
CA ILE A 92 10.90 -4.41 -2.59
C ILE A 92 11.35 -2.97 -2.86
N PRO A 93 12.47 -2.76 -3.58
CA PRO A 93 13.10 -1.43 -3.69
C PRO A 93 12.40 -0.52 -4.71
N ASN A 94 11.59 -1.08 -5.61
CA ASN A 94 10.99 -0.37 -6.72
C ASN A 94 9.47 -0.63 -6.88
N PRO A 95 8.66 -0.41 -5.82
CA PRO A 95 7.21 -0.50 -5.94
C PRO A 95 6.71 0.63 -6.85
N VAL A 96 5.72 0.30 -7.67
CA VAL A 96 5.01 1.23 -8.57
C VAL A 96 3.70 1.68 -7.93
N ILE A 97 3.04 0.77 -7.22
CA ILE A 97 1.78 1.01 -6.50
C ILE A 97 1.99 0.60 -5.05
N VAL A 98 1.59 1.46 -4.11
CA VAL A 98 1.58 1.18 -2.67
C VAL A 98 0.16 1.37 -2.15
N VAL A 99 -0.29 0.50 -1.26
CA VAL A 99 -1.63 0.54 -0.66
C VAL A 99 -1.53 0.56 0.86
N GLU A 100 -2.30 1.44 1.49
CA GLU A 100 -2.51 1.48 2.93
C GLU A 100 -4.03 1.48 3.20
N VAL A 101 -4.47 0.63 4.12
CA VAL A 101 -5.86 0.58 4.60
C VAL A 101 -5.93 1.40 5.88
N LEU A 102 -6.79 2.40 5.90
CA LEU A 102 -6.85 3.33 7.01
C LEU A 102 -7.50 2.68 8.23
N SER A 103 -6.81 2.76 9.36
CA SER A 103 -7.33 2.44 10.67
C SER A 103 -7.46 3.72 11.52
N PRO A 104 -8.36 3.80 12.52
CA PRO A 104 -8.47 4.97 13.39
C PRO A 104 -7.14 5.40 14.04
N SER A 105 -6.22 4.46 14.22
CA SER A 105 -4.88 4.67 14.79
C SER A 105 -3.83 5.19 13.80
N THR A 106 -4.01 5.02 12.49
CA THR A 106 -2.95 5.27 11.49
C THR A 106 -3.25 6.41 10.52
N VAL A 107 -4.51 6.88 10.43
CA VAL A 107 -4.94 7.94 9.51
C VAL A 107 -3.99 9.15 9.45
N ALA A 108 -3.55 9.67 10.60
CA ALA A 108 -2.69 10.86 10.64
C ALA A 108 -1.27 10.60 10.10
N VAL A 109 -0.74 9.39 10.31
CA VAL A 109 0.60 9.00 9.83
C VAL A 109 0.55 8.72 8.32
N ASP A 110 -0.47 7.99 7.89
CA ASP A 110 -0.66 7.56 6.49
C ASP A 110 -0.91 8.76 5.56
N SER A 111 -1.63 9.77 6.04
CA SER A 111 -1.98 10.99 5.29
C SER A 111 -0.87 12.05 5.24
N GLY A 112 0.20 11.88 6.02
CA GLY A 112 1.27 12.87 6.17
C GLY A 112 2.63 12.29 5.82
N ARG A 113 3.28 11.68 6.81
CA ARG A 113 4.66 11.18 6.69
C ARG A 113 4.80 10.11 5.61
N LYS A 114 3.90 9.12 5.58
CA LYS A 114 3.97 8.04 4.58
C LYS A 114 3.72 8.55 3.16
N LEU A 115 2.81 9.50 2.97
CA LEU A 115 2.58 10.12 1.66
C LEU A 115 3.87 10.73 1.10
N SER A 116 4.54 11.60 1.85
CA SER A 116 5.80 12.21 1.40
C SER A 116 6.93 11.19 1.27
N GLY A 117 6.98 10.19 2.16
CA GLY A 117 7.97 9.12 2.13
C GLY A 117 7.84 8.26 0.88
N TYR A 118 6.66 7.70 0.62
CA TYR A 118 6.46 6.86 -0.58
C TYR A 118 6.73 7.63 -1.87
N PHE A 119 6.34 8.91 -1.98
CA PHE A 119 6.66 9.70 -3.18
C PHE A 119 8.11 10.21 -3.25
N SER A 120 8.95 10.01 -2.21
CA SER A 120 10.41 10.18 -2.37
C SER A 120 11.02 9.02 -3.16
N VAL A 121 10.40 7.83 -3.12
CA VAL A 121 10.78 6.66 -3.92
C VAL A 121 10.37 6.90 -5.37
N ALA A 122 11.36 7.01 -6.26
CA ALA A 122 11.16 7.43 -7.64
C ALA A 122 10.21 6.52 -8.44
N SER A 123 10.16 5.23 -8.12
CA SER A 123 9.30 4.26 -8.81
C SER A 123 7.83 4.37 -8.42
N VAL A 124 7.51 4.91 -7.23
CA VAL A 124 6.13 5.01 -6.75
C VAL A 124 5.39 6.02 -7.62
N ALA A 125 4.43 5.50 -8.38
CA ALA A 125 3.55 6.26 -9.25
C ALA A 125 2.15 6.40 -8.62
N HIS A 126 1.71 5.42 -7.84
CA HIS A 126 0.39 5.40 -7.23
C HIS A 126 0.48 5.06 -5.74
N TYR A 127 -0.19 5.85 -4.92
CA TYR A 127 -0.39 5.57 -3.51
C TYR A 127 -1.90 5.58 -3.21
N LEU A 128 -2.43 4.43 -2.79
CA LEU A 128 -3.85 4.22 -2.55
C LEU A 128 -4.10 4.12 -1.05
N MET A 129 -4.85 5.07 -0.51
CA MET A 129 -5.31 5.02 0.88
C MET A 129 -6.78 4.63 0.90
N ILE A 130 -7.10 3.48 1.46
CA ILE A 130 -8.44 2.91 1.45
C ILE A 130 -9.10 3.16 2.80
N ASP A 131 -10.19 3.92 2.85
CA ASP A 131 -10.98 4.13 4.06
C ASP A 131 -12.09 3.07 4.13
N PRO A 132 -11.97 2.04 4.99
CA PRO A 132 -12.96 0.98 5.08
C PRO A 132 -14.25 1.41 5.78
N VAL A 133 -14.24 2.53 6.52
CA VAL A 133 -15.41 3.08 7.21
C VAL A 133 -16.24 3.88 6.23
N LYS A 134 -15.60 4.80 5.49
CA LYS A 134 -16.27 5.66 4.50
C LYS A 134 -16.48 5.00 3.15
N ARG A 135 -15.85 3.85 2.91
CA ARG A 135 -15.85 3.12 1.62
C ARG A 135 -15.44 4.02 0.47
N LEU A 136 -14.30 4.66 0.64
CA LEU A 136 -13.67 5.48 -0.38
C LEU A 136 -12.19 5.18 -0.47
N VAL A 137 -11.61 5.55 -1.59
CA VAL A 137 -10.17 5.53 -1.82
C VAL A 137 -9.71 6.95 -2.05
N ILE A 138 -8.64 7.33 -1.38
CA ILE A 138 -7.84 8.50 -1.73
C ILE A 138 -6.68 7.98 -2.58
N HIS A 139 -6.73 8.27 -3.86
CA HIS A 139 -5.70 7.90 -4.83
C HIS A 139 -4.80 9.10 -5.07
N HIS A 140 -3.55 8.98 -4.63
CA HIS A 140 -2.49 9.90 -5.00
C HIS A 140 -1.73 9.35 -6.21
N ALA A 141 -1.50 10.19 -7.23
CA ALA A 141 -0.79 9.84 -8.45
C ALA A 141 0.37 10.80 -8.71
N ARG A 142 1.53 10.26 -9.09
CA ARG A 142 2.63 11.09 -9.60
C ARG A 142 2.28 11.62 -10.98
N GLY A 143 2.15 12.94 -11.09
CA GLY A 143 1.93 13.67 -12.34
C GLY A 143 3.24 14.19 -12.94
N THR A 144 3.11 15.14 -13.86
CA THR A 144 4.24 15.83 -14.50
C THR A 144 4.86 16.88 -13.58
N GLU A 145 6.13 17.22 -13.79
CA GLU A 145 6.82 18.31 -13.09
C GLU A 145 6.83 18.18 -11.55
N GLY A 146 6.76 16.95 -11.03
CA GLY A 146 6.78 16.68 -9.60
C GLY A 146 5.44 16.90 -8.90
N LEU A 147 4.34 17.15 -9.63
CA LEU A 147 3.01 17.23 -9.06
C LEU A 147 2.55 15.87 -8.53
N ILE A 148 1.88 15.89 -7.38
CA ILE A 148 1.13 14.74 -6.86
C ILE A 148 -0.36 15.08 -6.94
N GLU A 149 -1.06 14.43 -7.87
CA GLU A 149 -2.49 14.60 -8.06
C GLU A 149 -3.26 13.73 -7.05
N THR A 150 -4.41 14.20 -6.59
CA THR A 150 -5.25 13.46 -5.64
C THR A 150 -6.66 13.33 -6.15
N ARG A 151 -7.18 12.11 -6.14
CA ARG A 151 -8.57 11.79 -6.45
C ARG A 151 -9.20 11.05 -5.27
N ILE A 152 -10.37 11.50 -4.84
CA ILE A 152 -11.18 10.78 -3.85
C ILE A 152 -12.31 10.09 -4.62
N ALA A 153 -12.42 8.77 -4.49
CA ALA A 153 -13.39 7.97 -5.23
C ALA A 153 -14.10 6.98 -4.30
N SER A 154 -15.43 7.00 -4.30
CA SER A 154 -16.29 5.98 -3.67
C SER A 154 -16.85 4.98 -4.69
N GLU A 155 -16.68 5.25 -6.00
CA GLU A 155 -17.20 4.43 -7.09
C GLU A 155 -16.36 4.61 -8.36
N GLY A 156 -16.70 3.83 -9.39
CA GLY A 156 -16.04 3.88 -10.69
C GLY A 156 -14.71 3.14 -10.72
N THR A 157 -13.80 3.61 -11.57
CA THR A 157 -12.53 2.96 -11.87
C THR A 157 -11.37 3.92 -11.68
N LEU A 158 -10.31 3.43 -11.05
CA LEU A 158 -9.02 4.10 -10.95
C LEU A 158 -8.15 3.69 -12.13
N ASP A 159 -7.55 4.69 -12.79
CA ASP A 159 -6.49 4.48 -13.78
C ASP A 159 -5.15 4.45 -13.06
N LEU A 160 -4.46 3.31 -13.16
CA LEU A 160 -3.17 3.05 -12.55
C LEU A 160 -2.14 2.91 -13.70
N THR A 161 -1.97 4.02 -14.40
CA THR A 161 -0.97 4.21 -15.45
C THR A 161 0.15 5.10 -14.91
N PRO A 162 1.40 4.61 -14.80
CA PRO A 162 1.87 3.23 -15.03
C PRO A 162 1.47 2.23 -13.91
N PRO A 163 1.37 0.91 -14.16
CA PRO A 163 1.85 0.20 -15.34
C PRO A 163 0.88 0.16 -16.54
N GLY A 164 -0.33 0.67 -16.40
CA GLY A 164 -1.36 0.59 -17.44
C GLY A 164 -2.48 -0.38 -17.07
N MET A 165 -2.90 -0.37 -15.81
CA MET A 165 -3.98 -1.21 -15.31
C MET A 165 -5.14 -0.37 -14.79
N SER A 166 -6.34 -0.94 -14.80
CA SER A 166 -7.53 -0.30 -14.25
C SER A 166 -8.11 -1.12 -13.11
N LEU A 167 -8.49 -0.44 -12.03
CA LEU A 167 -8.94 -1.05 -10.79
C LEU A 167 -10.33 -0.51 -10.42
N SER A 168 -11.33 -1.40 -10.26
CA SER A 168 -12.65 -0.97 -9.82
C SER A 168 -12.62 -0.62 -8.33
N VAL A 169 -13.19 0.52 -7.95
CA VAL A 169 -13.29 0.91 -6.54
C VAL A 169 -14.14 -0.09 -5.76
N ALA A 170 -15.15 -0.68 -6.39
CA ALA A 170 -16.00 -1.69 -5.74
C ALA A 170 -15.25 -3.00 -5.41
N GLU A 171 -14.25 -3.38 -6.21
CA GLU A 171 -13.44 -4.59 -5.96
C GLU A 171 -12.63 -4.48 -4.65
N LEU A 172 -12.32 -3.26 -4.19
CA LEU A 172 -11.57 -3.02 -2.95
C LEU A 172 -12.36 -3.25 -1.67
N PHE A 173 -13.69 -3.33 -1.78
CA PHE A 173 -14.60 -3.52 -0.64
C PHE A 173 -15.45 -4.79 -0.79
N ALA A 174 -15.05 -5.71 -1.68
CA ALA A 174 -15.85 -6.87 -2.06
C ALA A 174 -16.21 -7.79 -0.89
N ASP A 175 -15.32 -7.89 0.10
CA ASP A 175 -15.52 -8.74 1.29
C ASP A 175 -16.25 -8.02 2.44
N LEU A 176 -16.53 -6.72 2.33
CA LEU A 176 -17.31 -6.02 3.35
C LEU A 176 -18.81 -6.31 3.16
N PRO A 177 -19.59 -6.43 4.25
CA PRO A 177 -21.05 -6.43 4.15
C PRO A 177 -21.52 -5.16 3.43
N PRO A 178 -22.74 -5.10 2.86
CA PRO A 178 -23.28 -3.84 2.35
C PRO A 178 -23.27 -2.75 3.44
N PRO A 179 -23.23 -1.45 3.07
CA PRO A 179 -23.34 -0.38 4.06
C PRO A 179 -24.63 -0.59 4.86
N ALA A 180 -24.58 -0.34 6.17
CA ALA A 180 -25.81 -0.29 6.95
C ALA A 180 -26.74 0.74 6.33
N ASP A 181 -28.00 0.39 6.13
CA ASP A 181 -28.99 1.31 5.59
C ASP A 181 -29.10 2.52 6.54
N PRO A 182 -28.81 3.75 6.11
CA PRO A 182 -28.92 4.92 6.98
C PRO A 182 -30.37 5.19 7.42
N ALA A 183 -31.36 4.46 6.88
CA ALA A 183 -32.77 4.55 7.24
C ALA A 183 -33.26 3.51 8.27
N ALA A 184 -32.36 2.67 8.83
CA ALA A 184 -32.71 1.66 9.86
C ALA A 184 -32.56 2.16 11.30
#